data_AF-A0A370G5T8-F1
#
_entry.id   AF-A0A370G5T8-F1
#
_cell.length_a   1.000
_cell.length_b   1.000
_cell.length_c   1.000
_cell.angle_alpha   90.00
_cell.angle_beta   90.00
_cell.angle_gamma   90.00
#
_symmetry.space_group_name_H-M   'P 1'
#
loop_
_entity.id
_entity.type
_entity.pdbx_description
1 polymer ?
#
loop_
_entity_poly.entity_id
_entity_poly.type
_entity_poly.pdbx_seq_one_letter_code
_entity_poly.pdbx_strand_id
1 'polypeptide(L)'
;MKRWKMLITAALILGGWWMTPDKPASAACANGSYDLLDNDNNQLNSPDNSYSGNWVHASSSLSYRSEHRYLASSPSSGSSDYSWIFPSCSNLYGSLYVYIDNTKFTNANAVYRMYNNSSQVLSTSLNQRYAARGWNYAGKTPGAKTGKVVLSVPSGQLGGTGADAVKVLYSSN
;
A
#
# COMPACT_ATOMS: atom_id res chain seq x y z
N MET A 1 67.66 -7.83 14.38
CA MET A 1 66.65 -8.23 13.36
C MET A 1 65.29 -8.33 14.04
N LYS A 2 64.37 -7.38 13.79
CA LYS A 2 63.03 -7.33 14.41
C LYS A 2 62.00 -7.95 13.47
N ARG A 3 61.33 -9.03 13.91
CA ARG A 3 60.22 -9.68 13.18
C ARG A 3 58.89 -9.08 13.64
N TRP A 4 58.12 -8.53 12.71
CA TRP A 4 56.76 -8.08 12.93
C TRP A 4 55.79 -9.22 12.61
N LYS A 5 54.93 -9.58 13.58
CA LYS A 5 53.82 -10.51 13.37
C LYS A 5 52.59 -9.68 12.97
N MET A 6 52.10 -9.88 11.76
CA MET A 6 50.79 -9.37 11.33
C MET A 6 49.69 -10.24 11.96
N LEU A 7 48.79 -9.61 12.70
CA LEU A 7 47.52 -10.21 13.12
C LEU A 7 46.49 -9.95 12.03
N ILE A 8 45.95 -11.01 11.42
CA ILE A 8 44.81 -10.93 10.50
C ILE A 8 43.56 -11.20 11.34
N THR A 9 42.77 -10.16 11.57
CA THR A 9 41.46 -10.28 12.23
C THR A 9 40.42 -10.66 11.18
N ALA A 10 39.97 -11.92 11.20
CA ALA A 10 38.86 -12.37 10.38
C ALA A 10 37.55 -11.80 10.97
N ALA A 11 36.92 -10.88 10.26
CA ALA A 11 35.58 -10.40 10.59
C ALA A 11 34.56 -11.47 10.18
N LEU A 12 33.98 -12.15 11.18
CA LEU A 12 32.89 -13.09 11.00
C LEU A 12 31.62 -12.29 10.67
N ILE A 13 31.23 -12.23 9.40
CA ILE A 13 29.93 -11.67 9.00
C ILE A 13 28.89 -12.72 9.34
N LEU A 14 28.24 -12.55 10.50
CA LEU A 14 27.03 -13.30 10.84
C LEU A 14 25.94 -12.85 9.87
N GLY A 15 25.69 -13.66 8.84
CA GLY A 15 24.53 -13.53 7.97
C GLY A 15 23.26 -13.74 8.80
N GLY A 16 22.74 -12.64 9.35
CA GLY A 16 21.39 -12.62 9.90
C GLY A 16 20.43 -12.98 8.79
N TRP A 17 19.81 -14.15 8.90
CA TRP A 17 18.60 -14.45 8.17
C TRP A 17 17.56 -13.46 8.68
N TRP A 18 17.40 -12.35 7.95
CA TRP A 18 16.26 -11.48 8.12
C TRP A 18 15.05 -12.35 7.83
N MET A 19 14.37 -12.81 8.89
CA MET A 19 13.04 -13.38 8.75
C MET A 19 12.23 -12.31 8.05
N THR A 20 11.95 -12.50 6.76
CA THR A 20 10.91 -11.71 6.09
C THR A 20 9.68 -11.88 6.96
N PRO A 21 9.11 -10.82 7.54
CA PRO A 21 7.95 -10.96 8.40
C PRO A 21 6.91 -11.70 7.57
N ASP A 22 6.59 -12.93 7.98
CA ASP A 22 5.65 -13.78 7.28
C ASP A 22 4.42 -12.93 6.99
N LYS A 23 4.02 -12.90 5.72
CA LYS A 23 2.76 -12.30 5.29
C LYS A 23 1.73 -12.75 6.32
N PRO A 24 1.03 -11.82 7.02
CA PRO A 24 -0.06 -12.26 7.88
C PRO A 24 -0.96 -13.10 6.98
N ALA A 25 -1.16 -14.37 7.35
CA ALA A 25 -2.01 -15.25 6.57
C ALA A 25 -3.30 -14.46 6.29
N SER A 26 -3.66 -14.31 5.01
CA SER A 26 -4.91 -13.65 4.64
C SER A 26 -5.98 -14.19 5.59
N ALA A 27 -6.64 -13.29 6.30
CA ALA A 27 -7.68 -13.72 7.20
C ALA A 27 -8.70 -14.43 6.30
N ALA A 28 -8.94 -15.72 6.55
CA ALA A 28 -9.91 -16.49 5.79
C ALA A 28 -11.19 -15.66 5.69
N CYS A 29 -11.66 -15.40 4.47
CA CYS A 29 -12.80 -14.51 4.18
C CYS A 29 -13.97 -14.73 5.13
N ALA A 30 -13.99 -14.01 6.25
CA ALA A 30 -14.90 -14.23 7.37
C ALA A 30 -15.49 -12.90 7.84
N ASN A 31 -16.73 -12.96 8.31
CA ASN A 31 -17.40 -11.78 8.86
C ASN A 31 -16.61 -11.22 10.07
N GLY A 32 -16.35 -9.91 10.08
CA GLY A 32 -15.59 -9.23 11.13
C GLY A 32 -14.07 -9.33 10.99
N SER A 33 -13.57 -10.08 10.01
CA SER A 33 -12.13 -10.15 9.71
C SER A 33 -11.69 -9.00 8.80
N TYR A 34 -10.38 -8.78 8.69
CA TYR A 34 -9.82 -7.81 7.74
C TYR A 34 -8.55 -8.37 7.10
N ASP A 35 -8.31 -7.94 5.86
CA ASP A 35 -7.00 -8.02 5.24
C ASP A 35 -6.39 -6.62 5.15
N LEU A 36 -5.07 -6.56 5.19
CA LEU A 36 -4.28 -5.33 5.11
C LEU A 36 -3.10 -5.56 4.18
N LEU A 37 -2.84 -4.60 3.30
CA LEU A 37 -1.68 -4.59 2.42
C LEU A 37 -0.97 -3.24 2.48
N ASP A 38 0.35 -3.30 2.56
CA ASP A 38 1.25 -2.15 2.51
C ASP A 38 1.63 -1.78 1.06
N ASN A 39 2.36 -0.69 0.82
CA ASN A 39 2.77 -0.21 -0.51
C ASN A 39 3.84 -1.05 -1.20
N ASP A 40 4.34 -2.09 -0.55
CA ASP A 40 5.23 -3.11 -1.10
C ASP A 40 5.12 -4.39 -0.24
N ASN A 41 4.11 -4.52 0.62
CA ASN A 41 3.86 -5.66 1.53
C ASN A 41 5.12 -6.40 2.07
N ASN A 42 6.06 -5.69 2.69
CA ASN A 42 7.34 -6.19 3.22
C ASN A 42 8.38 -6.68 2.18
N GLN A 43 8.14 -6.46 0.88
CA GLN A 43 9.06 -6.80 -0.21
C GLN A 43 8.86 -5.83 -1.39
N LEU A 44 9.89 -5.05 -1.71
CA LEU A 44 9.85 -4.16 -2.89
C LEU A 44 9.34 -4.90 -4.14
N ASN A 45 8.26 -4.38 -4.74
CA ASN A 45 7.54 -5.00 -5.86
C ASN A 45 6.87 -6.34 -5.52
N SER A 46 6.26 -6.43 -4.33
CA SER A 46 5.45 -7.57 -3.90
C SER A 46 4.39 -7.94 -4.95
N PRO A 47 4.11 -9.25 -5.16
CA PRO A 47 3.03 -9.69 -6.05
C PRO A 47 1.63 -9.25 -5.57
N ASP A 48 1.50 -8.81 -4.32
CA ASP A 48 0.26 -8.26 -3.77
C ASP A 48 0.06 -6.77 -4.17
N ASN A 49 1.02 -6.20 -4.90
CA ASN A 49 1.00 -4.83 -5.36
C ASN A 49 1.35 -4.74 -6.84
N SER A 50 0.81 -3.74 -7.54
CA SER A 50 1.22 -3.43 -8.90
C SER A 50 1.00 -1.96 -9.17
N TYR A 51 1.79 -1.37 -10.06
CA TYR A 51 1.63 0.04 -10.41
C TYR A 51 2.03 0.33 -11.85
N SER A 52 1.48 1.42 -12.37
CA SER A 52 1.82 2.03 -13.66
C SER A 52 2.16 3.51 -13.45
N GLY A 53 3.04 4.04 -14.30
CA GLY A 53 3.54 5.41 -14.17
C GLY A 53 4.73 5.54 -13.21
N ASN A 54 5.04 6.77 -12.82
CA ASN A 54 6.29 7.14 -12.16
C ASN A 54 6.19 7.14 -10.63
N TRP A 55 5.71 6.03 -10.05
CA TRP A 55 5.66 5.88 -8.59
C TRP A 55 7.05 5.69 -8.00
N VAL A 56 7.46 6.62 -7.14
CA VAL A 56 8.76 6.60 -6.47
C VAL A 56 8.60 5.97 -5.10
N HIS A 57 9.45 4.99 -4.78
CA HIS A 57 9.57 4.45 -3.44
C HIS A 57 10.30 5.44 -2.52
N ALA A 58 9.80 5.62 -1.31
CA ALA A 58 10.43 6.46 -0.30
C ALA A 58 10.18 5.92 1.11
N SER A 59 11.12 6.19 2.01
CA SER A 59 10.99 5.84 3.43
C SER A 59 10.69 7.08 4.28
N SER A 60 9.90 6.90 5.33
CA SER A 60 9.50 7.98 6.25
C SER A 60 8.95 7.38 7.54
N SER A 61 9.27 7.94 8.70
CA SER A 61 8.63 7.55 9.97
C SER A 61 7.13 7.91 10.03
N LEU A 62 6.65 8.70 9.06
CA LEU A 62 5.25 9.09 8.88
C LEU A 62 4.55 8.23 7.83
N SER A 63 5.00 6.98 7.67
CA SER A 63 4.41 6.01 6.77
C SER A 63 4.14 4.71 7.50
N TYR A 64 3.15 3.95 7.05
CA TYR A 64 2.90 2.63 7.60
C TYR A 64 4.15 1.78 7.37
N ARG A 65 4.65 1.15 8.44
CA ARG A 65 5.90 0.37 8.43
C ARG A 65 7.12 1.09 7.82
N SER A 66 7.11 2.42 7.84
CA SER A 66 8.19 3.31 7.42
C SER A 66 8.43 3.44 5.91
N GLU A 67 7.53 2.96 5.06
CA GLU A 67 7.69 2.94 3.59
C GLU A 67 6.44 3.46 2.89
N HIS A 68 6.58 4.04 1.70
CA HIS A 68 5.46 4.41 0.85
C HIS A 68 5.89 4.54 -0.61
N ARG A 69 4.89 4.61 -1.50
CA ARG A 69 5.04 5.01 -2.88
C ARG A 69 4.43 6.39 -3.07
N TYR A 70 5.11 7.22 -3.84
CA TYR A 70 4.75 8.62 -4.01
C TYR A 70 4.81 9.03 -5.48
N LEU A 71 3.75 9.67 -5.93
CA LEU A 71 3.69 10.31 -7.24
C LEU A 71 3.88 11.83 -7.06
N ALA A 72 5.10 12.30 -7.31
CA ALA A 72 5.49 13.70 -7.05
C ALA A 72 4.85 14.70 -8.02
N SER A 73 4.68 14.31 -9.28
CA SER A 73 4.21 15.16 -10.36
C SER A 73 2.99 14.54 -11.05
N SER A 74 2.19 15.38 -11.70
CA SER A 74 1.12 14.92 -12.58
C SER A 74 1.65 13.96 -13.65
N PRO A 75 0.93 12.89 -14.01
CA PRO A 75 1.24 12.13 -15.22
C PRO A 75 1.08 13.03 -16.44
N SER A 76 2.11 13.07 -17.31
CA SER A 76 2.08 13.85 -18.55
C SER A 76 1.11 13.29 -19.59
N SER A 77 0.80 11.99 -19.52
CA SER A 77 -0.20 11.30 -20.34
C SER A 77 -0.73 10.07 -19.61
N GLY A 78 -1.96 9.65 -19.93
CA GLY A 78 -2.58 8.45 -19.35
C GLY A 78 -3.00 8.58 -17.88
N SER A 79 -3.07 7.45 -17.16
CA SER A 79 -3.25 7.41 -15.71
C SER A 79 -1.99 6.82 -15.06
N SER A 80 -1.62 7.30 -13.88
CA SER A 80 -0.73 6.57 -12.99
C SER A 80 -1.58 5.86 -11.96
N ASP A 81 -1.54 4.53 -11.97
CA ASP A 81 -2.34 3.70 -11.07
C ASP A 81 -1.42 2.96 -10.10
N TYR A 82 -1.85 2.86 -8.85
CA TYR A 82 -1.25 2.02 -7.85
C TYR A 82 -2.31 1.06 -7.30
N SER A 83 -2.00 -0.22 -7.24
CA SER A 83 -2.98 -1.27 -6.91
C SER A 83 -2.51 -2.14 -5.75
N TRP A 84 -3.44 -2.47 -4.85
CA TRP A 84 -3.32 -3.51 -3.84
C TRP A 84 -4.25 -4.67 -4.20
N ILE A 85 -3.72 -5.89 -4.23
CA ILE A 85 -4.39 -7.09 -4.72
C ILE A 85 -4.77 -7.96 -3.53
N PHE A 86 -6.06 -7.96 -3.19
CA PHE A 86 -6.64 -8.76 -2.13
C PHE A 86 -7.23 -10.08 -2.67
N PRO A 87 -7.37 -11.10 -1.82
CA PRO A 87 -8.24 -12.23 -2.12
C PRO A 87 -9.68 -11.79 -2.35
N SER A 88 -10.40 -12.51 -3.21
CA SER A 88 -11.83 -12.27 -3.43
C SER A 88 -12.66 -12.94 -2.35
N CYS A 89 -13.40 -12.14 -1.57
CA CYS A 89 -14.31 -12.62 -0.53
C CYS A 89 -15.76 -12.44 -0.97
N SER A 90 -16.14 -13.13 -2.06
CA SER A 90 -17.38 -12.95 -2.84
C SER A 90 -18.72 -12.91 -2.10
N ASN A 91 -18.79 -13.27 -0.82
CA ASN A 91 -20.01 -13.23 0.01
C ASN A 91 -19.98 -12.14 1.09
N LEU A 92 -18.95 -11.28 1.13
CA LEU A 92 -18.78 -10.25 2.14
C LEU A 92 -18.66 -8.85 1.55
N TYR A 93 -19.20 -7.87 2.26
CA TYR A 93 -19.03 -6.45 1.98
C TYR A 93 -17.64 -6.00 2.40
N GLY A 94 -17.00 -5.15 1.60
CA GLY A 94 -15.70 -4.57 1.92
C GLY A 94 -15.85 -3.13 2.39
N SER A 95 -15.37 -2.83 3.60
CA SER A 95 -15.17 -1.46 4.07
C SER A 95 -13.70 -1.08 3.91
N LEU A 96 -13.42 -0.14 3.03
CA LEU A 96 -12.08 0.32 2.69
C LEU A 96 -11.60 1.38 3.70
N TYR A 97 -10.41 1.15 4.23
CA TYR A 97 -9.64 2.11 5.01
C TYR A 97 -8.29 2.34 4.33
N VAL A 98 -7.82 3.58 4.35
CA VAL A 98 -6.55 4.01 3.75
C VAL A 98 -5.69 4.65 4.84
N TYR A 99 -4.42 4.25 4.94
CA TYR A 99 -3.47 4.85 5.86
C TYR A 99 -2.89 6.13 5.25
N ILE A 100 -2.97 7.25 5.97
CA ILE A 100 -2.45 8.56 5.55
C ILE A 100 -1.81 9.22 6.76
N ASP A 101 -0.49 9.38 6.74
CA ASP A 101 0.24 10.10 7.80
C ASP A 101 1.36 11.00 7.24
N ASN A 102 1.76 10.76 5.98
CA ASN A 102 2.87 11.45 5.36
C ASN A 102 2.48 12.85 4.84
N THR A 103 3.20 13.88 5.28
CA THR A 103 2.93 15.28 4.92
C THR A 103 3.14 15.60 3.44
N LYS A 104 3.78 14.73 2.67
CA LYS A 104 3.91 14.86 1.21
C LYS A 104 2.63 14.50 0.47
N PHE A 105 1.67 13.83 1.11
CA PHE A 105 0.43 13.42 0.47
C PHE A 105 -0.54 14.61 0.45
N THR A 106 -0.49 15.39 -0.62
CA THR A 106 -1.23 16.66 -0.75
C THR A 106 -2.38 16.61 -1.76
N ASN A 107 -2.63 15.47 -2.41
CA ASN A 107 -3.73 15.35 -3.36
C ASN A 107 -5.09 15.49 -2.65
N ALA A 108 -5.81 16.55 -2.98
CA ALA A 108 -7.11 16.87 -2.38
C ALA A 108 -8.27 15.98 -2.87
N ASN A 109 -8.06 15.22 -3.93
CA ASN A 109 -9.05 14.36 -4.55
C ASN A 109 -8.42 13.04 -5.02
N ALA A 110 -7.71 12.35 -4.12
CA ALA A 110 -7.14 11.03 -4.41
C ALA A 110 -8.29 10.02 -4.58
N VAL A 111 -8.42 9.46 -5.78
CA VAL A 111 -9.54 8.56 -6.12
C VAL A 111 -9.16 7.10 -5.88
N TYR A 112 -9.89 6.46 -4.97
CA TYR A 112 -9.77 5.05 -4.65
C TYR A 112 -10.94 4.28 -5.25
N ARG A 113 -10.63 3.18 -5.95
CA ARG A 113 -11.63 2.29 -6.54
C ARG A 113 -11.42 0.89 -6.01
N MET A 114 -12.51 0.19 -5.75
CA MET A 114 -12.45 -1.25 -5.52
C MET A 114 -13.05 -2.00 -6.70
N TYR A 115 -12.43 -3.12 -7.04
CA TYR A 115 -12.86 -4.04 -8.08
C TYR A 115 -13.07 -5.43 -7.49
N ASN A 116 -14.06 -6.14 -8.02
CA ASN A 116 -14.14 -7.58 -7.92
C ASN A 116 -14.05 -8.13 -9.34
N ASN A 117 -13.00 -8.90 -9.62
CA ASN A 117 -12.55 -9.22 -10.97
C ASN A 117 -12.40 -7.93 -11.79
N SER A 118 -13.08 -7.83 -12.93
CA SER A 118 -13.04 -6.64 -13.81
C SER A 118 -14.13 -5.61 -13.50
N SER A 119 -15.05 -5.88 -12.56
CA SER A 119 -16.15 -4.97 -12.25
C SER A 119 -15.79 -4.03 -11.11
N GLN A 120 -15.89 -2.72 -11.34
CA GLN A 120 -15.79 -1.72 -10.29
C GLN A 120 -16.99 -1.84 -9.34
N VAL A 121 -16.73 -1.93 -8.04
CA VAL A 121 -17.75 -2.07 -6.98
C VAL A 121 -17.73 -0.92 -5.98
N LEU A 122 -16.66 -0.13 -5.92
CA LEU A 122 -16.59 1.11 -5.16
C LEU A 122 -15.80 2.14 -5.95
N SER A 123 -16.20 3.41 -5.87
CA SER A 123 -15.39 4.55 -6.26
C SER A 123 -15.62 5.65 -5.23
N THR A 124 -14.55 6.09 -4.59
CA THR A 124 -14.57 7.11 -3.54
C THR A 124 -13.34 8.00 -3.68
N SER A 125 -13.34 9.16 -3.03
CA SER A 125 -12.15 10.00 -2.96
C SER A 125 -11.83 10.39 -1.52
N LEU A 126 -10.54 10.56 -1.25
CA LEU A 126 -10.06 11.13 -0.01
C LEU A 126 -9.18 12.34 -0.31
N ASN A 127 -9.30 13.35 0.55
CA ASN A 127 -8.41 14.49 0.56
C ASN A 127 -7.18 14.13 1.41
N GLN A 128 -6.08 13.73 0.78
CA GLN A 128 -4.88 13.33 1.52
C GLN A 128 -4.23 14.48 2.28
N ARG A 129 -4.42 15.73 1.83
CA ARG A 129 -3.87 16.92 2.49
C ARG A 129 -4.48 17.16 3.87
N TYR A 130 -5.77 16.86 4.03
CA TYR A 130 -6.53 17.17 5.25
C TYR A 130 -7.07 15.93 5.97
N ALA A 131 -6.76 14.73 5.48
CA ALA A 131 -7.10 13.48 6.15
C ALA A 131 -6.49 13.45 7.56
N ALA A 132 -7.19 12.77 8.48
CA ALA A 132 -6.63 12.54 9.80
C ALA A 132 -5.38 11.66 9.69
N ARG A 133 -4.41 11.86 10.59
CA ARG A 133 -3.22 11.02 10.64
C ARG A 133 -3.61 9.58 11.00
N GLY A 134 -3.14 8.60 10.22
CA GLY A 134 -3.42 7.18 10.40
C GLY A 134 -4.51 6.63 9.48
N TRP A 135 -5.36 5.73 10.00
CA TRP A 135 -6.39 5.04 9.22
C TRP A 135 -7.62 5.91 8.98
N ASN A 136 -7.95 6.15 7.71
CA ASN A 136 -9.11 6.91 7.27
C ASN A 136 -10.11 5.99 6.55
N TYR A 137 -11.39 6.06 6.92
CA TYR A 137 -12.44 5.35 6.21
C TYR A 137 -12.71 6.00 4.84
N ALA A 138 -12.69 5.21 3.78
CA ALA A 138 -12.89 5.69 2.41
C ALA A 138 -14.28 5.34 1.87
N GLY A 139 -14.86 4.20 2.26
CA GLY A 139 -16.19 3.78 1.82
C GLY A 139 -16.44 2.29 2.01
N LYS A 140 -17.70 1.88 1.79
CA LYS A 140 -18.16 0.48 1.85
C LYS A 140 -18.73 0.10 0.49
N THR A 141 -18.46 -1.12 0.02
CA THR A 141 -19.05 -1.64 -1.22
C THR A 141 -20.59 -1.74 -1.06
N PRO A 142 -21.39 -1.47 -2.10
CA PRO A 142 -22.86 -1.57 -2.04
C PRO A 142 -23.36 -3.02 -2.09
N GLY A 143 -22.47 -3.98 -2.37
CA GLY A 143 -22.76 -5.41 -2.37
C GLY A 143 -21.55 -6.22 -1.92
N ALA A 144 -21.80 -7.50 -1.67
CA ALA A 144 -20.81 -8.47 -1.20
C ALA A 144 -19.76 -8.80 -2.28
N LYS A 145 -18.69 -8.01 -2.40
CA LYS A 145 -17.67 -8.15 -3.45
C LYS A 145 -16.36 -7.45 -3.05
N THR A 146 -15.24 -8.17 -3.05
CA THR A 146 -13.88 -7.62 -2.84
C THR A 146 -12.87 -8.26 -3.81
N GLY A 147 -11.70 -7.65 -3.98
CA GLY A 147 -10.62 -8.24 -4.80
C GLY A 147 -9.43 -7.31 -5.05
N LYS A 148 -9.64 -6.12 -5.59
CA LYS A 148 -8.52 -5.20 -5.88
C LYS A 148 -8.87 -3.78 -5.46
N VAL A 149 -7.95 -3.09 -4.81
CA VAL A 149 -8.04 -1.64 -4.56
C VAL A 149 -7.09 -0.95 -5.53
N VAL A 150 -7.55 0.12 -6.19
CA VAL A 150 -6.74 0.93 -7.11
C VAL A 150 -6.83 2.39 -6.68
N LEU A 151 -5.68 3.01 -6.47
CA LEU A 151 -5.52 4.46 -6.40
C LEU A 151 -5.12 4.96 -7.79
N SER A 152 -5.94 5.81 -8.39
CA SER A 152 -5.69 6.33 -9.73
C SER A 152 -5.45 7.84 -9.72
N VAL A 153 -4.46 8.27 -10.48
CA VAL A 153 -4.19 9.68 -10.76
C VAL A 153 -4.27 9.89 -12.28
N PRO A 154 -5.39 10.43 -12.79
CA PRO A 154 -5.52 10.79 -14.20
C PRO A 154 -4.53 11.87 -14.64
N SER A 155 -4.17 11.90 -15.92
CA SER A 155 -3.39 12.98 -16.52
C SER A 155 -4.01 14.35 -16.25
N GLY A 156 -3.16 15.34 -15.97
CA GLY A 156 -3.58 16.71 -15.69
C GLY A 156 -4.05 16.95 -14.25
N GLN A 157 -4.09 15.92 -13.40
CA GLN A 157 -4.31 16.08 -11.96
C GLN A 157 -3.02 16.44 -11.24
N LEU A 158 -3.09 17.21 -10.16
CA LEU A 158 -1.90 17.56 -9.37
C LEU A 158 -1.23 16.28 -8.83
N GLY A 159 0.11 16.30 -8.77
CA GLY A 159 0.90 15.29 -8.06
C GLY A 159 0.66 15.36 -6.55
N GLY A 160 1.60 14.86 -5.76
CA GLY A 160 1.41 14.81 -4.32
C GLY A 160 0.49 13.68 -3.88
N THR A 161 0.41 12.60 -4.66
CA THR A 161 -0.43 11.45 -4.33
C THR A 161 0.41 10.37 -3.68
N GLY A 162 -0.01 9.89 -2.51
CA GLY A 162 0.65 8.81 -1.78
C GLY A 162 -0.11 7.50 -1.83
N ALA A 163 0.62 6.41 -2.04
CA ALA A 163 0.16 5.04 -1.81
C ALA A 163 1.01 4.46 -0.66
N ASP A 164 0.36 4.25 0.48
CA ASP A 164 0.98 3.76 1.72
C ASP A 164 0.33 2.39 2.02
N ALA A 165 -0.49 2.25 3.06
CA ALA A 165 -1.26 1.03 3.30
C ALA A 165 -2.77 1.17 3.05
N VAL A 166 -3.41 0.05 2.73
CA VAL A 166 -4.88 -0.08 2.71
C VAL A 166 -5.33 -1.30 3.51
N LYS A 167 -6.52 -1.21 4.09
CA LYS A 167 -7.16 -2.28 4.87
C LYS A 167 -8.61 -2.44 4.40
N VAL A 168 -9.04 -3.68 4.21
CA VAL A 168 -10.42 -4.02 3.87
C VAL A 168 -11.02 -4.82 5.02
N LEU A 169 -11.96 -4.22 5.74
CA LEU A 169 -12.75 -4.92 6.75
C LEU A 169 -13.92 -5.63 6.06
N TYR A 170 -14.04 -6.93 6.29
CA TYR A 170 -15.07 -7.78 5.73
C TYR A 170 -16.26 -7.88 6.68
N SER A 171 -17.47 -7.70 6.13
CA SER A 171 -18.71 -7.75 6.91
C SER A 171 -19.81 -8.52 6.17
N SER A 172 -20.69 -9.19 6.93
CA SER A 172 -22.02 -9.54 6.44
C SER A 172 -22.84 -8.26 6.23
N ASN A 173 -23.95 -8.36 5.49
CA ASN A 173 -24.86 -7.23 5.34
C ASN A 173 -25.33 -6.72 6.71
#